data_AF-A0A923JZ93-F1
#
_entry.id   AF-A0A923JZ93-F1
#
_cell.length_a   1.000
_cell.length_b   1.000
_cell.length_c   1.000
_cell.angle_alpha   90.00
_cell.angle_beta   90.00
_cell.angle_gamma   90.00
#
_symmetry.space_group_name_H-M   'P 1'
#
loop_
_entity.id
_entity.type
_entity.pdbx_description
1 polymer ?
#
loop_
_entity_poly.entity_id
_entity_poly.type
_entity_poly.pdbx_seq_one_letter_code
_entity_poly.pdbx_strand_id
1 'polypeptide(L)'
;MTLDDLSLYCRSPDLRSADLLNALSIETARRFISGAISYEAGDNIMNGLFTAIVELSTDEEMPQPAFDIYLAFDDGEYHRPGDSEHIQPSERYTRPLLKDLDSAQ
;
A
#
# COMPACT_ATOMS: atom_id res chain seq x y z
N MET A 1 0.29 12.76 1.79
CA MET A 1 0.62 12.84 3.22
C MET A 1 2.14 12.84 3.33
N THR A 2 2.72 13.66 4.19
CA THR A 2 4.20 13.77 4.33
C THR A 2 4.68 13.13 5.64
N LEU A 3 6.00 12.95 5.79
CA LEU A 3 6.58 12.54 7.07
C LEU A 3 6.23 13.47 8.24
N ASP A 4 6.21 14.79 8.00
CA ASP A 4 5.85 15.78 9.00
C ASP A 4 4.43 15.55 9.53
N ASP A 5 3.48 15.21 8.66
CA ASP A 5 2.10 14.88 9.04
C ASP A 5 2.04 13.63 9.94
N LEU A 6 2.85 12.61 9.64
CA LEU A 6 2.91 11.35 10.41
C LEU A 6 3.54 11.55 11.79
N SER A 7 4.56 12.41 11.89
CA SER A 7 5.24 12.71 13.16
C SER A 7 4.29 13.21 14.25
N LEU A 8 3.17 13.83 13.85
CA LEU A 8 2.12 14.29 14.77
C LEU A 8 1.45 13.13 15.52
N TYR A 9 1.33 11.96 14.88
CA TYR A 9 0.72 10.74 15.41
C TYR A 9 1.74 9.80 16.07
N CYS A 10 3.02 9.89 15.69
CA CYS A 10 4.13 9.14 16.30
C CYS A 10 4.63 9.73 17.62
N ARG A 11 3.95 10.73 18.21
CA ARG A 11 4.37 11.41 19.45
C ARG A 11 4.32 10.56 20.73
N SER A 12 3.85 9.31 20.64
CA SER A 12 4.06 8.32 21.71
C SER A 12 5.43 7.66 21.47
N PRO A 13 6.31 7.57 22.49
CA PRO A 13 7.70 7.14 22.34
C PRO A 13 7.90 5.72 21.76
N ASP A 14 6.83 4.95 21.59
CA ASP A 14 6.87 3.55 21.14
C ASP A 14 6.43 3.34 19.67
N LEU A 15 5.94 4.37 18.95
CA LEU A 15 5.45 4.20 17.58
C LEU A 15 6.40 4.84 16.56
N ARG A 16 7.12 4.01 15.79
CA ARG A 16 7.98 4.50 14.70
C ARG A 16 7.14 4.81 13.47
N SER A 17 7.56 5.81 12.69
CA SER A 17 6.87 6.20 11.44
C SER A 17 6.74 5.04 10.44
N ALA A 18 7.74 4.16 10.37
CA ALA A 18 7.70 2.94 9.57
C ALA A 18 6.58 1.99 10.02
N ASP A 19 6.39 1.80 11.33
CA ASP A 19 5.36 0.92 11.88
C ASP A 19 3.96 1.47 11.58
N LEU A 20 3.77 2.80 11.63
CA LEU A 20 2.52 3.45 11.26
C LEU A 20 2.21 3.30 9.76
N LEU A 21 3.20 3.55 8.89
CA LEU A 21 3.05 3.35 7.44
C LEU A 21 2.69 1.91 7.11
N ASN A 22 3.38 0.95 7.72
CA ASN A 22 3.10 -0.47 7.56
C ASN A 22 1.67 -0.81 8.00
N ALA A 23 1.24 -0.35 9.18
CA ALA A 23 -0.10 -0.63 9.69
C ALA A 23 -1.21 -0.07 8.79
N LEU A 24 -1.05 1.17 8.29
CA LEU A 24 -2.02 1.79 7.39
C LEU A 24 -2.10 1.06 6.04
N SER A 25 -0.96 0.68 5.47
CA SER A 25 -0.90 -0.06 4.21
C SER A 25 -1.53 -1.46 4.35
N ILE A 26 -1.25 -2.16 5.44
CA ILE A 26 -1.83 -3.49 5.73
C ILE A 26 -3.36 -3.41 5.87
N GLU A 27 -3.87 -2.45 6.64
CA GLU A 27 -5.31 -2.27 6.80
C GLU A 27 -5.98 -1.92 5.47
N THR A 28 -5.34 -1.09 4.65
CA THR A 28 -5.81 -0.75 3.29
C THR A 28 -5.88 -2.00 2.40
N ALA A 29 -4.82 -2.81 2.38
CA ALA A 29 -4.77 -4.06 1.65
C ALA A 29 -5.89 -5.02 2.09
N ARG A 30 -6.06 -5.25 3.40
CA ARG A 30 -7.11 -6.13 3.95
C ARG A 30 -8.51 -5.68 3.61
N ARG A 31 -8.78 -4.37 3.66
CA ARG A 31 -10.07 -3.80 3.24
C ARG A 31 -10.33 -3.99 1.76
N PHE A 32 -9.31 -3.83 0.92
CA PHE A 32 -9.47 -4.12 -0.51
C PHE A 32 -9.68 -5.62 -0.76
N ILE A 33 -8.87 -6.50 -0.14
CA ILE A 33 -8.99 -7.98 -0.24
C ILE A 33 -10.39 -8.46 0.14
N SER A 34 -10.97 -7.92 1.22
CA SER A 34 -12.32 -8.27 1.69
C SER A 34 -13.45 -7.64 0.89
N GLY A 35 -13.15 -6.70 -0.01
CA GLY A 35 -14.14 -5.94 -0.78
C GLY A 35 -14.82 -4.82 0.02
N ALA A 36 -14.29 -4.46 1.20
CA ALA A 36 -14.79 -3.38 2.02
C ALA A 36 -14.51 -1.99 1.41
N ILE A 37 -13.48 -1.88 0.57
CA ILE A 37 -13.19 -0.68 -0.25
C ILE A 37 -12.97 -1.08 -1.71
N SER A 38 -13.23 -0.14 -2.63
CA SER A 38 -12.92 -0.30 -4.05
C SER A 38 -11.41 -0.26 -4.30
N TYR A 39 -10.99 -0.73 -5.48
CA TYR A 39 -9.61 -0.57 -5.93
C TYR A 39 -9.20 0.91 -5.91
N GLU A 40 -9.98 1.79 -6.54
CA GLU A 40 -9.73 3.23 -6.59
C GLU A 40 -9.53 3.86 -5.21
N ALA A 41 -10.30 3.44 -4.20
CA ALA A 41 -10.13 3.94 -2.84
C ALA A 41 -8.82 3.46 -2.21
N GLY A 42 -8.47 2.18 -2.38
CA GLY A 42 -7.21 1.63 -1.89
C GLY A 42 -5.99 2.24 -2.58
N ASP A 43 -6.05 2.36 -3.91
CA ASP A 43 -5.04 2.96 -4.75
C ASP A 43 -4.75 4.42 -4.37
N ASN A 44 -5.80 5.23 -4.19
CA ASN A 44 -5.67 6.62 -3.72
C ASN A 44 -5.01 6.71 -2.33
N ILE A 45 -5.33 5.78 -1.41
CA ILE A 45 -4.69 5.75 -0.08
C ILE A 45 -3.20 5.42 -0.23
N MET A 46 -2.85 4.40 -1.01
CA MET A 46 -1.46 3.98 -1.21
C MET A 46 -0.64 5.05 -1.94
N ASN A 47 -1.19 5.66 -2.98
CA ASN A 47 -0.59 6.80 -3.67
C ASN A 47 -0.40 8.00 -2.72
N GLY A 48 -1.33 8.22 -1.79
CA GLY A 48 -1.21 9.25 -0.75
C GLY A 48 -0.14 8.97 0.32
N LEU A 49 0.19 7.69 0.55
CA LEU A 49 1.22 7.21 1.48
C LEU A 49 2.62 7.18 0.85
N PHE A 50 2.70 7.02 -0.48
CA PHE A 50 3.95 6.78 -1.20
C PHE A 50 5.06 7.80 -0.91
N THR A 51 4.74 9.10 -0.91
CA THR A 51 5.73 10.15 -0.61
C THR A 51 6.39 9.92 0.75
N ALA A 52 5.60 9.64 1.79
CA ALA A 52 6.14 9.42 3.13
C ALA A 52 6.94 8.10 3.24
N ILE A 53 6.56 7.06 2.50
CA ILE A 53 7.33 5.80 2.40
C ILE A 53 8.72 6.07 1.81
N VAL A 54 8.77 6.79 0.68
CA VAL A 54 10.02 7.12 -0.01
C VAL A 54 10.89 8.06 0.82
N GLU A 55 10.32 9.12 1.39
CA GLU A 55 11.04 10.04 2.26
C GLU A 55 11.65 9.31 3.47
N LEU A 56 10.93 8.38 4.10
CA LEU A 56 11.48 7.65 5.26
C LEU A 56 12.66 6.77 4.86
N SER A 57 12.59 6.17 3.66
CA SER A 57 13.61 5.26 3.14
C SER A 57 14.93 5.95 2.79
N THR A 58 15.00 7.29 2.81
CA THR A 58 16.28 7.99 2.58
C THR A 58 17.21 7.93 3.79
N ASP A 59 16.64 7.82 4.99
CA ASP A 59 17.38 7.82 6.25
C ASP A 59 17.29 6.47 7.01
N GLU A 60 16.25 5.67 6.75
CA GLU A 60 15.99 4.38 7.39
C GLU A 60 15.83 3.25 6.35
N GLU A 61 15.68 2.00 6.82
CA GLU A 61 15.28 0.91 5.94
C GLU A 61 13.89 1.18 5.33
N MET A 62 13.71 0.76 4.07
CA MET A 62 12.43 0.89 3.36
C MET A 62 11.28 0.32 4.20
N PRO A 63 10.21 1.07 4.47
CA PRO A 63 9.05 0.56 5.21
C PRO A 63 8.43 -0.64 4.49
N GLN A 64 8.59 -1.81 5.10
CA GLN A 64 7.99 -3.06 4.63
C GLN A 64 7.02 -3.63 5.66
N PRO A 65 5.81 -4.06 5.24
CA PRO A 65 5.39 -4.33 3.87
C PRO A 65 4.74 -3.13 3.13
N ALA A 66 4.82 -1.90 3.66
CA ALA A 66 4.13 -0.75 3.05
C ALA A 66 4.51 -0.51 1.58
N PHE A 67 5.79 -0.62 1.24
CA PHE A 67 6.27 -0.44 -0.13
C PHE A 67 5.83 -1.58 -1.06
N ASP A 68 5.90 -2.84 -0.62
CA ASP A 68 5.43 -3.98 -1.42
C ASP A 68 3.92 -3.90 -1.69
N ILE A 69 3.14 -3.40 -0.72
CA ILE A 69 1.71 -3.15 -0.90
C ILE A 69 1.48 -2.03 -1.91
N TYR A 70 2.26 -0.94 -1.85
CA TYR A 70 2.17 0.14 -2.85
C TYR A 70 2.41 -0.41 -4.26
N LEU A 71 3.47 -1.21 -4.44
CA LEU A 71 3.80 -1.82 -5.73
C LEU A 71 2.67 -2.73 -6.23
N ALA A 72 1.99 -3.47 -5.35
CA ALA A 72 0.86 -4.30 -5.74
C ALA A 72 -0.33 -3.49 -6.25
N PHE A 73 -0.60 -2.30 -5.68
CA PHE A 73 -1.61 -1.39 -6.20
C PHE A 73 -1.16 -0.81 -7.55
N ASP A 74 0.04 -0.26 -7.65
CA ASP A 74 0.64 0.27 -8.90
C ASP A 74 0.55 -0.74 -10.07
N ASP A 75 0.81 -2.02 -9.78
CA ASP A 75 0.80 -3.12 -10.76
C ASP A 75 -0.61 -3.45 -11.32
N GLY A 76 -1.67 -2.95 -10.69
CA GLY A 76 -3.07 -3.09 -11.10
C GLY A 76 -3.70 -1.86 -11.73
N GLU A 77 -2.94 -0.77 -11.96
CA GLU A 77 -3.47 0.45 -12.58
C GLU A 77 -3.76 0.28 -14.08
N TYR A 78 -3.02 -0.60 -14.76
CA TYR A 78 -3.02 -0.69 -16.22
C TYR A 78 -3.22 -2.11 -16.75
N HIS A 79 -3.90 -2.22 -17.89
CA HIS A 79 -3.85 -3.42 -18.72
C HIS A 79 -2.45 -3.64 -19.26
N ARG A 80 -2.03 -4.91 -19.31
CA ARG A 80 -0.77 -5.31 -19.92
C ARG A 80 -0.95 -5.71 -21.39
N PRO A 81 0.12 -5.69 -22.19
CA PRO A 81 0.08 -6.26 -23.54
C PRO A 81 -0.40 -7.71 -23.52
N GLY A 82 -1.51 -7.98 -24.22
CA GLY A 82 -2.12 -9.31 -24.28
C GLY A 82 -3.30 -9.52 -23.32
N ASP A 83 -3.58 -8.58 -22.43
CA ASP A 83 -4.83 -8.61 -21.67
C ASP A 83 -6.03 -8.40 -22.59
N SER A 84 -7.12 -9.12 -22.28
CA SER A 84 -8.40 -8.85 -22.94
C SER A 84 -9.03 -7.60 -22.34
N GLU A 85 -9.87 -6.91 -23.13
CA GLU A 85 -10.60 -5.71 -22.69
C GLU A 85 -11.54 -5.97 -21.50
N HIS A 86 -11.86 -7.24 -21.23
CA HIS A 86 -12.75 -7.64 -20.14
C HIS A 86 -12.02 -7.92 -18.82
N ILE A 87 -10.69 -7.98 -18.82
CA ILE A 87 -9.92 -8.15 -17.58
C ILE A 87 -10.01 -6.87 -16.76
N GLN A 88 -10.16 -7.03 -15.45
CA GLN A 88 -9.95 -5.98 -14.46
C GLN A 88 -8.52 -6.13 -13.92
N PRO A 89 -7.57 -5.24 -14.26
CA PRO A 89 -6.17 -5.40 -13.87
C PRO A 89 -5.97 -5.51 -12.35
N SER A 90 -6.72 -4.73 -11.57
CA SER A 90 -6.75 -4.82 -10.11
C SER A 90 -7.13 -6.20 -9.56
N GLU A 91 -8.07 -6.89 -10.19
CA GLU A 91 -8.46 -8.26 -9.83
C GLU A 91 -7.43 -9.29 -10.30
N ARG A 92 -6.74 -9.00 -11.41
CA ARG A 92 -5.79 -9.91 -12.05
C ARG A 92 -4.38 -9.86 -11.44
N TYR A 93 -3.95 -8.68 -10.98
CA TYR A 93 -2.60 -8.36 -10.55
C TYR A 93 -2.53 -7.93 -9.08
N THR A 94 -3.27 -6.89 -8.68
CA THR A 94 -3.24 -6.39 -7.29
C THR A 94 -3.77 -7.40 -6.28
N ARG A 95 -5.00 -7.92 -6.48
CA ARG A 95 -5.65 -8.78 -5.48
C ARG A 95 -4.87 -10.07 -5.17
N PRO A 96 -4.29 -10.79 -6.16
CA PRO A 96 -3.45 -11.95 -5.87
C PRO A 96 -2.19 -11.58 -5.07
N LEU A 97 -1.44 -10.55 -5.48
CA LEU A 97 -0.22 -10.12 -4.79
C LEU A 97 -0.50 -9.74 -3.33
N LEU A 98 -1.57 -8.99 -3.07
CA LEU A 98 -1.95 -8.60 -1.71
C LEU A 98 -2.36 -9.79 -0.84
N LYS A 99 -2.99 -10.83 -1.41
CA LYS A 99 -3.31 -12.06 -0.67
C LYS A 99 -2.07 -12.84 -0.28
N ASP A 100 -1.08 -12.89 -1.17
CA ASP A 100 0.20 -13.54 -0.89
C ASP A 100 0.95 -12.79 0.23
N LEU A 101 0.96 -11.46 0.18
CA LEU A 101 1.55 -10.60 1.22
C LEU A 101 0.84 -10.71 2.58
N ASP A 102 -0.50 -10.77 2.61
CA ASP A 102 -1.27 -10.93 3.86
C ASP A 102 -1.09 -12.31 4.49
N SER A 103 -0.85 -13.35 3.67
CA SER A 103 -0.61 -14.72 4.13
C SER A 103 0.81 -14.93 4.70
N ALA A 104 1.73 -13.99 4.46
CA ALA A 104 3.12 -14.06 4.91
C ALA A 104 3.37 -13.37 6.27
N GLN A 105 2.34 -12.76 6.86
CA GLN A 105 2.36 -12.08 8.17
C GLN A 105 1.91 -13.01 9.30
#